data_AF-A0A352YVP5-F1
#
_entry.id   AF-A0A352YVP5-F1
#
_cell.length_a   1.000
_cell.length_b   1.000
_cell.length_c   1.000
_cell.angle_alpha   90.00
_cell.angle_beta   90.00
_cell.angle_gamma   90.00
#
_symmetry.space_group_name_H-M   'P 1'
#
loop_
_entity.id
_entity.type
_entity.pdbx_description
1 polymer ?
#
loop_
_entity_poly.entity_id
_entity_poly.type
_entity_poly.pdbx_seq_one_letter_code
_entity_poly.pdbx_strand_id
1 'polypeptide(L)' 'MKEDFSRRSSQRMALIPAKITDDNCISPVDYHGSAHITSLSEADGIFFVPAGVKKIEKGTAVTFNYI' A
#
# COMPACT_ATOMS: atom_id res chain seq x y z
N MET A 1 -3.27 -6.49 -5.98
CA MET A 1 -4.03 -5.83 -4.88
C MET A 1 -5.22 -6.69 -4.49
N LYS A 2 -5.51 -6.87 -3.18
CA LYS A 2 -6.67 -7.64 -2.71
C LYS A 2 -8.00 -6.88 -2.85
N GLU A 3 -7.96 -5.57 -2.69
CA GLU A 3 -9.12 -4.67 -2.70
C GLU A 3 -8.79 -3.39 -3.48
N ASP A 4 -9.81 -2.60 -3.81
CA ASP A 4 -9.62 -1.30 -4.43
C ASP A 4 -8.92 -0.34 -3.47
N PHE A 5 -7.81 0.24 -3.92
CA PHE A 5 -7.06 1.21 -3.15
C PHE A 5 -7.26 2.60 -3.74
N SER A 6 -7.56 3.58 -2.88
CA SER A 6 -7.64 4.97 -3.28
C SER A 6 -6.89 5.86 -2.30
N ARG A 7 -6.26 6.92 -2.82
CA ARG A 7 -5.55 7.91 -2.01
C ARG A 7 -6.02 9.32 -2.30
N ARG A 8 -5.96 10.17 -1.28
CA ARG A 8 -6.42 11.57 -1.35
C ARG A 8 -5.52 12.45 -2.22
N SER A 9 -4.20 12.32 -2.10
CA SER A 9 -3.22 13.10 -2.89
C SER A 9 -2.40 12.18 -3.80
N SER A 10 -2.28 12.58 -5.06
CA SER A 10 -1.41 11.93 -6.05
C SER A 10 -0.27 12.81 -6.54
N GLN A 11 -0.01 13.92 -5.85
CA GLN A 11 1.02 14.89 -6.27
C GLN A 11 2.45 14.31 -6.17
N ARG A 12 2.66 13.30 -5.34
CA ARG A 12 3.95 12.64 -5.15
C ARG A 12 3.79 11.12 -5.23
N MET A 13 4.88 10.42 -5.49
CA MET A 13 4.92 8.98 -5.30
C MET A 13 4.60 8.68 -3.83
N ALA A 14 3.69 7.74 -3.59
CA ALA A 14 3.40 7.27 -2.24
C ALA A 14 4.04 5.90 -2.01
N LEU A 15 4.55 5.74 -0.81
CA LEU A 15 5.04 4.48 -0.27
C LEU A 15 3.99 4.04 0.74
N ILE A 16 3.28 2.97 0.42
CA ILE A 16 2.17 2.50 1.25
C ILE A 16 2.58 1.16 1.86
N PRO A 17 2.68 1.05 3.20
CA PRO A 17 2.93 -0.23 3.84
C PRO A 17 1.74 -1.16 3.56
N ALA A 18 2.03 -2.43 3.28
CA ALA A 18 1.03 -3.45 3.05
C ALA A 18 1.47 -4.81 3.58
N LYS A 19 0.48 -5.66 3.87
CA LYS A 19 0.65 -7.06 4.25
C LYS A 19 0.42 -7.96 3.06
N ILE A 20 1.14 -9.07 2.97
CA ILE A 20 0.83 -10.16 2.05
C ILE A 20 -0.29 -10.99 2.68
N THR A 21 -1.29 -11.33 1.88
CA THR A 21 -2.42 -12.17 2.30
C THR A 21 -2.25 -13.58 1.73
N ASP A 22 -2.92 -14.58 2.33
CA ASP A 22 -2.90 -15.99 1.89
C ASP A 22 -3.18 -16.18 0.39
N ASP A 23 -3.95 -15.28 -0.24
CA ASP A 23 -4.26 -15.31 -1.67
C ASP A 23 -3.14 -14.77 -2.57
N ASN A 24 -1.90 -14.65 -2.07
CA ASN A 24 -0.78 -13.98 -2.74
C ASN A 24 -1.10 -12.55 -3.21
N CYS A 25 -2.07 -11.91 -2.58
CA CYS A 25 -2.43 -10.53 -2.83
C CYS A 25 -1.89 -9.64 -1.71
N ILE A 26 -1.68 -8.36 -2.00
CA ILE A 26 -1.32 -7.38 -0.97
C ILE A 26 -2.53 -6.59 -0.48
N SER A 27 -2.55 -6.29 0.81
CA SER A 27 -3.55 -5.44 1.46
C SER A 27 -2.87 -4.29 2.21
N PRO A 28 -3.20 -3.03 1.92
CA PRO A 28 -2.62 -1.88 2.62
C PRO A 28 -2.92 -1.95 4.11
N VAL A 29 -1.95 -1.54 4.94
CA VAL A 29 -2.17 -1.39 6.38
C VAL A 29 -2.76 -0.01 6.65
N ASP A 30 -3.74 0.09 7.53
CA ASP A 30 -4.27 1.39 7.96
C ASP A 30 -3.15 2.22 8.60
N TYR A 31 -2.71 3.23 7.86
CA TYR A 31 -1.61 4.10 8.25
C TYR A 31 -2.07 5.55 8.25
N HIS A 32 -2.26 6.11 9.45
CA HIS A 32 -2.69 7.50 9.66
C HIS A 32 -1.51 8.44 10.02
N GLY A 33 -0.31 8.17 9.52
CA GLY A 33 0.85 9.06 9.67
C GLY A 33 1.69 8.84 10.93
N SER A 34 2.43 9.87 11.35
CA SER A 34 3.52 9.83 12.34
C SER A 34 3.16 9.33 13.75
N ALA A 35 1.86 9.17 14.05
CA ALA A 35 1.40 8.57 15.29
C ALA A 35 1.42 7.02 15.29
N HIS A 36 1.62 6.39 14.12
CA HIS A 36 1.51 4.93 13.93
C HIS A 36 2.75 4.30 13.28
N ILE A 37 3.96 4.74 13.67
CA ILE A 37 5.20 4.06 13.25
C ILE A 37 5.19 2.57 13.68
N THR A 38 4.45 2.25 14.73
CA THR A 38 4.21 0.88 15.21
C THR A 38 3.41 0.02 14.22
N SER A 39 2.56 0.61 13.36
CA SER A 39 1.83 -0.14 12.33
C SER A 39 2.72 -0.58 11.16
N LEU A 40 3.94 -0.05 11.03
CA LEU A 40 4.94 -0.59 10.11
C LEU A 40 5.44 -1.97 10.57
N SER A 41 5.43 -2.26 11.88
CA SER A 41 5.82 -3.58 12.40
C SER A 41 4.87 -4.71 11.97
N GLU A 42 3.65 -4.37 11.55
CA GLU A 42 2.67 -5.33 11.05
C GLU A 42 2.62 -5.40 9.52
N ALA A 43 3.47 -4.63 8.83
CA ALA A 43 3.57 -4.65 7.39
C ALA A 43 4.67 -5.62 6.96
N ASP A 44 4.38 -6.46 5.96
CA ASP A 44 5.38 -7.33 5.33
C ASP A 44 6.30 -6.54 4.38
N GLY A 45 5.92 -5.31 4.04
CA GLY A 45 6.61 -4.51 3.04
C GLY A 45 5.85 -3.28 2.61
N ILE A 46 6.31 -2.72 1.50
CA ILE A 46 5.84 -1.44 0.96
C ILE A 46 5.58 -1.58 -0.53
N PHE A 47 4.41 -1.14 -1.00
CA PHE A 47 4.18 -0.95 -2.43
C PHE A 47 4.24 0.52 -2.83
N PHE A 48 4.60 0.73 -4.10
CA PHE A 48 4.83 2.05 -4.67
C PHE A 48 3.64 2.46 -5.52
N VAL A 49 3.12 3.65 -5.26
CA VAL A 49 2.07 4.26 -6.07
C VAL A 49 2.65 5.47 -6.78
N PRO A 50 2.87 5.41 -8.10
CA PRO A 50 3.44 6.51 -8.87
C PRO A 50 2.66 7.81 -8.72
N ALA A 51 3.32 8.96 -8.87
CA ALA A 51 2.62 10.25 -8.92
C ALA A 51 1.57 10.25 -10.06
N GLY A 52 0.45 10.95 -9.87
CA GLY A 52 -0.68 10.97 -10.80
C GLY A 52 -1.69 9.83 -10.58
N VAL A 53 -1.28 8.66 -10.08
CA VAL A 53 -2.18 7.51 -9.85
C VAL A 53 -3.00 7.73 -8.57
N LYS A 54 -4.33 7.82 -8.66
CA LYS A 54 -5.22 8.00 -7.48
C LYS A 54 -5.91 6.74 -7.01
N LYS A 55 -6.10 5.78 -7.92
CA LYS A 55 -6.79 4.53 -7.67
C LYS A 55 -6.00 3.37 -8.24
N ILE A 56 -6.03 2.25 -7.54
CA ILE A 56 -5.53 0.96 -8.01
C ILE A 56 -6.67 -0.03 -7.81
N GLU A 57 -7.11 -0.65 -8.89
CA GLU A 57 -8.23 -1.59 -8.85
C GLU A 57 -7.80 -2.93 -8.27
N LYS A 58 -8.74 -3.62 -7.63
CA LYS A 58 -8.57 -5.01 -7.20
C LYS A 58 -8.03 -5.86 -8.36
N GLY A 59 -7.08 -6.75 -8.04
CA GLY A 59 -6.43 -7.61 -9.04
C GLY A 59 -5.32 -6.95 -9.85
N THR A 60 -5.12 -5.62 -9.72
CA THR A 60 -3.99 -4.94 -10.38
C THR A 60 -2.66 -5.43 -9.79
N ALA A 61 -1.73 -5.77 -10.67
CA ALA A 61 -0.35 -6.07 -10.32
C ALA A 61 0.40 -4.78 -9.96
N VAL A 62 1.14 -4.81 -8.86
CA VAL A 62 1.90 -3.66 -8.36
C VAL A 62 3.28 -4.13 -7.90
N THR A 63 4.25 -3.23 -7.94
CA THR A 63 5.58 -3.49 -7.38
C THR A 63 5.51 -3.43 -5.86
N PHE A 64 5.86 -4.53 -5.21
CA PHE A 64 5.94 -4.66 -3.76
C PHE A 64 7.39 -4.97 -3.35
N ASN A 65 7.91 -4.20 -2.41
CA ASN A 65 9.20 -4.45 -1.79
C ASN A 65 8.98 -5.00 -0.38
N TYR A 66 9.44 -6.24 -0.17
CA TYR A 66 9.46 -6.89 1.14
C TYR A 66 10.56 -6.27 2.03
N ILE A 67 10.30 -6.12 3.33
CA ILE A 67 11.25 -5.50 4.31
C ILE A 67 11.57 -6.42 5.48
#